data_AF-A0A7J2Z186-F1
#
_entry.id   AF-A0A7J2Z186-F1
#
_cell.length_a   1.000
_cell.length_b   1.000
_cell.length_c   1.000
_cell.angle_alpha   90.00
_cell.angle_beta   90.00
_cell.angle_gamma   90.00
#
_symmetry.space_group_name_H-M   'P 1'
#
loop_
_entity.id
_entity.type
_entity.pdbx_description
1 polymer ?
#
loop_
_entity_poly.entity_id
_entity_poly.type
_entity_poly.pdbx_seq_one_letter_code
_entity_poly.pdbx_strand_id
1 'polypeptide(L)' 'MKDIKFKIENIVASANLGMELDLYSLGRKVPNIEYEPEQFPGAILKLKEPKSSLLLFKNGKIICTGCKTEKEVKYA' A
#
# COMPACT_ATOMS: atom_id res chain seq x y z
N MET A 1 -28.94 -20.79 -16.16
CA MET A 1 -27.85 -20.58 -15.18
C MET A 1 -28.40 -19.71 -14.06
N LYS A 2 -28.20 -20.05 -12.78
CA LYS A 2 -28.57 -19.15 -11.67
C LYS A 2 -27.74 -17.87 -11.77
N ASP A 3 -28.35 -16.71 -11.51
CA ASP A 3 -27.65 -15.44 -11.40
C ASP A 3 -26.66 -15.47 -10.21
N ILE A 4 -25.39 -15.71 -10.50
CA ILE A 4 -24.31 -15.65 -9.51
C ILE A 4 -23.81 -14.22 -9.46
N LYS A 5 -23.95 -13.57 -8.30
CA LYS A 5 -23.39 -12.24 -8.05
C LYS A 5 -22.01 -12.38 -7.43
N PHE A 6 -21.01 -11.75 -8.05
CA PHE A 6 -19.66 -11.64 -7.50
C PHE A 6 -19.50 -10.32 -6.75
N LYS A 7 -18.67 -10.33 -5.71
CA LYS A 7 -18.31 -9.14 -4.93
C LYS A 7 -16.79 -9.07 -4.80
N ILE A 8 -16.23 -7.90 -5.10
CA ILE A 8 -14.81 -7.63 -4.90
C ILE A 8 -14.57 -7.45 -3.40
N GLU A 9 -13.66 -8.25 -2.85
CA GLU A 9 -13.25 -8.14 -1.44
C GLU A 9 -11.91 -7.46 -1.26
N ASN A 10 -11.04 -7.50 -2.26
CA ASN A 10 -9.74 -6.84 -2.24
C ASN A 10 -9.22 -6.60 -3.67
N ILE A 11 -8.54 -5.48 -3.85
CA ILE A 11 -7.75 -5.13 -5.02
C ILE A 11 -6.32 -4.89 -4.54
N VAL A 12 -5.36 -5.54 -5.21
CA VAL A 12 -3.94 -5.29 -5.02
C VAL A 12 -3.42 -4.56 -6.25
N ALA A 13 -2.78 -3.42 -6.05
CA ALA A 13 -2.23 -2.60 -7.11
C ALA A 13 -0.76 -2.30 -6.87
N SER A 14 -0.01 -2.06 -7.95
CA SER A 14 1.40 -1.66 -7.86
C SER A 14 1.64 -0.37 -8.62
N ALA A 15 2.49 0.50 -8.07
CA ALA A 15 2.96 1.71 -8.71
C ALA A 15 4.48 1.85 -8.53
N ASN A 16 5.08 2.79 -9.25
CA ASN A 16 6.49 3.14 -9.09
C ASN A 16 6.62 4.66 -9.08
N LEU A 17 7.28 5.20 -8.05
CA LEU A 17 7.55 6.63 -7.91
C LEU A 17 8.68 7.12 -8.82
N GLY A 18 9.46 6.22 -9.42
CA GLY A 18 10.58 6.56 -10.29
C GLY A 18 11.76 7.17 -9.54
N MET A 19 11.82 7.02 -8.21
CA MET A 19 12.88 7.54 -7.36
C MET A 19 13.18 6.59 -6.20
N GLU A 20 14.41 6.66 -5.67
CA GLU A 20 14.73 5.94 -4.45
C GLU A 20 14.08 6.58 -3.22
N LEU A 21 13.71 5.74 -2.26
CA LEU A 21 13.11 6.14 -0.99
C LEU A 21 14.07 5.88 0.17
N ASP A 22 14.27 6.89 1.02
CA ASP A 22 14.91 6.73 2.32
C ASP A 22 13.89 6.21 3.34
N LEU A 23 13.77 4.88 3.43
CA LEU A 23 12.81 4.21 4.31
C LEU A 23 13.06 4.51 5.81
N TYR A 24 14.31 4.75 6.22
CA TYR A 24 14.64 5.11 7.60
C TYR A 24 14.15 6.52 7.94
N SER A 25 14.31 7.46 7.02
CA SER A 25 13.76 8.81 7.20
C SER A 25 12.23 8.80 7.18
N LEU A 26 11.62 8.00 6.30
CA LEU A 26 10.16 7.85 6.26
C LEU A 26 9.60 7.29 7.58
N GLY A 27 10.16 6.19 8.09
CA GLY A 27 9.72 5.60 9.35
C GLY A 27 9.88 6.51 10.57
N ARG A 28 10.84 7.45 10.55
CA ARG A 28 11.03 8.42 11.64
C ARG A 28 10.16 9.68 11.53
N LYS A 29 9.86 10.12 10.31
CA LYS A 29 9.24 11.44 10.06
C LYS A 29 7.76 11.37 9.70
N VAL A 30 7.32 10.26 9.11
CA VAL A 30 5.95 10.12 8.63
C VAL A 30 5.13 9.32 9.64
N PRO A 31 4.01 9.85 10.14
CA PRO A 31 3.17 9.11 11.07
C PRO A 31 2.55 7.88 10.40
N ASN A 32 2.35 6.82 11.18
CA ASN A 32 1.76 5.55 10.72
C ASN A 32 2.59 4.80 9.66
N ILE A 33 3.88 5.11 9.54
CA ILE A 33 4.84 4.27 8.83
C ILE A 33 5.56 3.38 9.84
N GLU A 34 5.53 2.08 9.59
CA GLU A 34 6.29 1.05 10.30
C GLU A 34 7.43 0.59 9.39
N TYR A 35 8.68 0.66 9.85
CA TYR A 35 9.83 0.16 9.08
C TYR A 35 10.81 -0.57 10.01
N GLU A 36 10.73 -1.90 9.98
CA GLU A 36 11.59 -2.82 10.74
C GLU A 36 12.32 -3.73 9.74
N PRO A 37 13.47 -3.30 9.19
CA PRO A 37 14.13 -3.99 8.08
C PRO A 37 14.59 -5.42 8.38
N GLU A 38 14.79 -5.75 9.67
CA GLU A 38 15.09 -7.12 10.10
C GLU A 38 13.88 -8.06 9.97
N GLN A 39 12.65 -7.52 9.98
CA GLN A 39 11.42 -8.29 9.84
C GLN A 39 10.88 -8.26 8.40
N PHE A 40 10.96 -7.10 7.74
CA PHE A 40 10.44 -6.92 6.38
C PHE A 40 11.22 -5.85 5.61
N PRO A 41 11.63 -6.09 4.35
CA PRO A 41 12.49 -5.16 3.59
C PRO A 41 11.83 -3.86 3.12
N GLY A 42 10.51 -3.71 3.29
CA GLY A 42 9.76 -2.50 2.92
C GLY A 42 9.23 -1.75 4.15
N ALA A 43 8.85 -0.49 3.97
CA ALA A 43 8.09 0.24 4.97
C ALA A 43 6.59 0.04 4.75
N ILE A 44 5.81 -0.05 5.83
CA ILE A 44 4.36 -0.26 5.80
C ILE A 44 3.68 1.03 6.23
N LEU A 45 2.92 1.66 5.35
CA LEU A 45 2.05 2.79 5.66
C LEU A 45 0.60 2.32 5.73
N LYS A 46 -0.06 2.52 6.87
CA LYS A 46 -1.48 2.19 7.06
C LYS A 46 -2.34 3.45 6.88
N LEU A 47 -3.24 3.42 5.91
CA LEU A 47 -4.20 4.50 5.66
C LEU A 47 -5.53 4.18 6.35
N LYS A 48 -6.13 5.19 6.99
CA LYS A 48 -7.43 5.06 7.66
C LYS A 48 -8.59 5.13 6.66
N GLU A 49 -8.50 6.04 5.69
CA GLU A 49 -9.56 6.28 4.71
C GLU A 49 -8.97 6.58 3.32
N PRO A 50 -9.19 5.71 2.32
CA PRO A 50 -9.79 4.39 2.42
C PRO A 50 -8.90 3.45 3.25
N LYS A 51 -9.52 2.54 4.01
CA LYS A 51 -8.78 1.57 4.82
C LYS A 51 -7.92 0.69 3.92
N SER A 52 -6.62 0.94 3.91
CA SER A 52 -5.67 0.29 3.00
C SER A 52 -4.27 0.28 3.61
N SER A 53 -3.37 -0.49 2.99
CA SER A 53 -1.96 -0.55 3.38
C SER A 53 -1.09 -0.39 2.14
N LEU A 54 -0.11 0.50 2.25
CA LEU A 54 0.92 0.70 1.24
C LEU A 54 2.23 0.07 1.73
N LEU A 55 2.83 -0.78 0.90
CA LEU A 55 4.17 -1.30 1.09
C LEU A 55 5.12 -0.49 0.19
N LEU A 56 6.06 0.21 0.82
CA LEU A 56 7.02 1.09 0.17
C LEU A 56 8.40 0.40 0.14
N PHE A 57 9.04 0.37 -1.03
CA PHE A 57 10.35 -0.24 -1.20
C PHE A 57 11.40 0.80 -1.55
N LYS A 58 12.67 0.54 -1.17
CA LYS A 58 13.79 1.47 -1.39
C LYS A 58 13.92 1.93 -2.85
N ASN A 59 13.59 1.09 -3.81
CA ASN A 59 13.66 1.40 -5.25
C ASN A 59 12.48 2.22 -5.79
N GLY A 60 11.59 2.74 -4.93
CA GLY A 60 10.42 3.52 -5.34
C GLY A 60 9.19 2.71 -5.72
N LYS A 61 9.26 1.38 -5.69
CA LYS A 61 8.08 0.53 -5.89
C LYS A 61 7.11 0.69 -4.71
N ILE A 62 5.82 0.75 -5.03
CA ILE A 62 4.72 0.78 -4.07
C ILE A 62 3.77 -0.38 -4.37
N ILE A 63 3.30 -1.07 -3.34
CA ILE A 63 2.18 -2.01 -3.42
C ILE A 63 1.04 -1.50 -2.53
N CYS A 64 -0.14 -1.29 -3.10
CA CYS A 64 -1.36 -0.97 -2.36
C CYS A 64 -2.25 -2.21 -2.23
N THR A 65 -2.78 -2.45 -1.03
CA THR A 65 -3.74 -3.53 -0.74
C THR A 65 -4.81 -3.07 0.25
N GLY A 66 -5.96 -3.72 0.26
CA GLY A 66 -7.09 -3.45 1.15
C GLY A 66 -8.22 -2.64 0.49
N CYS A 67 -8.01 -2.10 -0.70
CA CYS A 67 -9.02 -1.39 -1.48
C CYS A 67 -10.04 -2.36 -2.08
N LYS A 68 -11.29 -1.93 -2.26
CA LYS A 68 -12.36 -2.71 -2.90
C LYS A 68 -12.83 -2.12 -4.22
N THR A 69 -12.37 -0.92 -4.56
CA THR A 69 -12.68 -0.24 -5.82
C THR A 69 -11.43 0.39 -6.43
N GLU A 70 -11.40 0.54 -7.76
CA GLU A 70 -10.30 1.24 -8.43
C GLU A 70 -10.20 2.71 -8.00
N LYS A 71 -11.33 3.33 -7.61
CA LYS A 71 -11.34 4.71 -7.10
C LYS A 71 -10.57 4.81 -5.79
N GLU A 72 -10.73 3.84 -4.88
CA GLU A 72 -9.95 3.77 -3.65
C GLU A 72 -8.46 3.57 -3.93
N VAL A 73 -8.10 2.72 -4.90
CA VAL A 73 -6.71 2.52 -5.32
C VAL A 73 -6.08 3.81 -5.85
N LYS A 74 -6.83 4.62 -6.61
CA LYS A 74 -6.32 5.89 -7.14
C LYS A 74 -6.20 7.00 -6.10
N TYR A 75 -6.94 6.88 -5.00
CA TYR A 75 -6.89 7.83 -3.90
C TYR A 75 -5.75 7.51 -2.91
N ALA A 76 -5.55 6.21 -2.64
CA ALA A 76 -4.48 5.70 -1.79
C ALA A 76 -3.10 6.01 -2.39
#